data_AF-A0A1I3SG46-F1
#
_entry.id   AF-A0A1I3SG46-F1
#
_cell.length_a   1.000
_cell.length_b   1.000
_cell.length_c   1.000
_cell.angle_alpha   90.00
_cell.angle_beta   90.00
_cell.angle_gamma   90.00
#
_symmetry.space_group_name_H-M   'P 1'
#
loop_
_entity.id
_entity.type
_entity.pdbx_description
1 polymer ?
#
loop_
_entity_poly.entity_id
_entity_poly.type
_entity_poly.pdbx_seq_one_letter_code
_entity_poly.pdbx_strand_id
1 'polypeptide(L)'
;MSLFKKITYLFIISMFFACSDENQNQKNESSIDSVEIQSKFLFREALKELDANFENFKKINNIELSDDLIIGKEKDGFIFKDDIKKQLVIFKTKRIGLLTGYDIVVSDFSLLKAIDNNGFPMLIVKGYCNQTKEPLTIGIDVLKLKDGYSLRVQDPISSIVCNGCRRGCNPKRDSAGDGYCTDCKITNSNCSKTETL
;
A
#
# COMPACT_ATOMS: atom_id res chain seq x y z
N MET A 1 13.62 14.69 -76.98
CA MET A 1 12.87 13.66 -76.22
C MET A 1 13.72 13.20 -75.03
N SER A 2 14.00 13.99 -73.99
CA SER A 2 13.16 14.72 -73.02
C SER A 2 12.28 13.86 -72.09
N LEU A 3 12.73 12.64 -71.74
CA LEU A 3 12.16 11.93 -70.58
C LEU A 3 13.12 11.10 -69.73
N PHE A 4 14.43 11.08 -70.02
CA PHE A 4 15.43 10.34 -69.22
C PHE A 4 16.38 11.22 -68.37
N LYS A 5 16.16 12.54 -68.32
CA LYS A 5 17.03 13.49 -67.58
C LYS A 5 16.49 13.94 -66.21
N LYS A 6 15.41 13.34 -65.69
CA LYS A 6 14.80 13.73 -64.40
C LYS A 6 14.83 12.67 -63.29
N ILE A 7 15.39 11.47 -63.53
CA ILE A 7 15.39 10.39 -62.53
C ILE A 7 16.76 10.25 -61.81
N THR A 8 17.80 10.94 -62.26
CA THR A 8 19.15 10.83 -61.69
C THR A 8 19.46 11.79 -60.53
N TYR A 9 18.53 12.67 -60.16
CA TYR A 9 18.74 13.68 -59.11
C TYR A 9 18.11 13.35 -57.74
N LEU A 10 17.46 12.18 -57.59
CA LEU A 10 16.79 11.80 -56.33
C LEU A 10 17.55 10.76 -55.51
N PHE A 11 18.76 10.36 -55.93
CA PHE A 11 19.56 9.31 -55.26
C PHE A 11 20.91 9.78 -54.68
N ILE A 12 21.20 11.09 -54.68
CA ILE A 12 22.48 11.66 -54.18
C ILE A 12 22.23 12.73 -53.10
N ILE A 13 21.20 12.57 -52.28
CA ILE A 13 20.96 13.41 -51.08
C ILE A 13 20.56 12.52 -49.89
N SER A 14 21.33 11.47 -49.61
CA SER A 14 21.19 10.70 -48.37
C SER A 14 22.51 10.31 -47.73
N MET A 15 23.65 10.85 -48.18
CA MET A 15 24.97 10.42 -47.70
C MET A 15 25.79 11.43 -46.90
N PHE A 16 25.23 12.56 -46.46
CA PHE A 16 25.99 13.47 -45.59
C PHE A 16 25.11 14.14 -44.52
N PHE A 17 24.73 13.38 -43.49
CA PHE A 17 24.61 13.92 -42.14
C PHE A 17 25.21 12.94 -41.12
N ALA A 18 26.41 13.31 -40.68
CA ALA A 18 27.03 13.08 -39.38
C ALA A 18 27.45 11.65 -38.96
N CYS A 19 28.77 11.42 -39.02
CA CYS A 19 29.48 10.73 -37.94
C CYS A 19 29.81 11.74 -36.83
N SER A 20 29.48 11.44 -35.57
CA SER A 20 30.32 11.69 -34.38
C SER A 20 29.67 11.03 -33.15
N ASP A 21 30.44 10.17 -32.48
CA ASP A 21 30.10 9.40 -31.28
C ASP A 21 29.67 10.26 -30.07
N GLU A 22 28.72 9.76 -29.27
CA GLU A 22 28.94 9.35 -27.87
C GLU A 22 27.62 9.06 -27.15
N ASN A 23 27.56 7.87 -26.54
CA ASN A 23 26.82 7.50 -25.33
C ASN A 23 25.29 7.73 -25.20
N GLN A 24 24.63 6.62 -24.85
CA GLN A 24 23.39 6.53 -24.08
C GLN A 24 22.14 7.20 -24.68
N ASN A 25 21.24 6.36 -25.20
CA ASN A 25 20.05 5.97 -24.43
C ASN A 25 19.21 5.03 -25.29
N GLN A 26 19.14 3.77 -24.85
CA GLN A 26 18.01 2.92 -25.15
C GLN A 26 16.76 3.69 -24.71
N LYS A 27 16.01 4.23 -25.66
CA LYS A 27 14.59 4.52 -25.45
C LYS A 27 13.95 3.16 -25.26
N ASN A 28 13.87 2.73 -24.00
CA ASN A 28 12.85 1.80 -23.56
C ASN A 28 11.52 2.45 -23.91
N GLU A 29 10.95 2.05 -25.04
CA GLU A 29 9.49 2.04 -25.17
C GLU A 29 8.99 1.21 -24.01
N SER A 30 8.50 1.89 -22.97
CA SER A 30 7.75 1.26 -21.90
C SER A 30 6.50 0.67 -22.57
N SER A 31 6.57 -0.61 -22.92
CA SER A 31 5.36 -1.40 -23.07
C SER A 31 4.57 -1.18 -21.78
N ILE A 32 3.44 -0.49 -21.91
CA ILE A 32 2.54 -0.34 -20.79
C ILE A 32 2.08 -1.76 -20.48
N ASP A 33 2.61 -2.32 -19.41
CA ASP A 33 2.39 -3.71 -19.06
C ASP A 33 0.90 -3.87 -18.80
N SER A 34 0.21 -4.54 -19.73
CA SER A 34 -1.23 -4.76 -19.68
C SER A 34 -1.66 -5.42 -18.36
N VAL A 35 -0.75 -6.13 -17.69
CA VAL A 35 -0.91 -6.71 -16.37
C VAL A 35 -1.00 -5.63 -15.26
N GLU A 36 -0.20 -4.57 -15.34
CA GLU A 36 -0.22 -3.47 -14.37
C GLU A 36 -1.49 -2.62 -14.50
N ILE A 37 -2.01 -2.43 -15.73
CA ILE A 37 -3.30 -1.76 -15.93
C ILE A 37 -4.44 -2.62 -15.36
N GLN A 38 -4.44 -3.92 -15.64
CA GLN A 38 -5.48 -4.82 -15.16
C GLN A 38 -5.51 -4.89 -13.64
N SER A 39 -4.36 -4.96 -12.97
CA SER A 39 -4.29 -4.96 -11.50
C SER A 39 -4.82 -3.65 -10.90
N LYS A 40 -4.44 -2.49 -11.44
CA LYS A 40 -4.96 -1.18 -11.01
C LYS A 40 -6.47 -1.06 -11.19
N PHE A 41 -7.01 -1.56 -12.31
CA PHE A 41 -8.45 -1.57 -12.54
C PHE A 41 -9.19 -2.47 -11.55
N LEU A 42 -8.68 -3.69 -11.31
CA LEU A 42 -9.26 -4.63 -10.35
C LEU A 42 -9.29 -4.06 -8.93
N PHE A 43 -8.20 -3.42 -8.47
CA PHE A 43 -8.16 -2.80 -7.14
C PHE A 43 -9.13 -1.63 -7.02
N ARG A 44 -9.33 -0.85 -8.10
CA ARG A 44 -10.30 0.25 -8.10
C ARG A 44 -11.74 -0.23 -7.93
N GLU A 45 -12.13 -1.28 -8.64
CA GLU A 45 -13.48 -1.85 -8.49
C GLU A 45 -13.67 -2.51 -7.12
N ALA A 46 -12.68 -3.28 -6.65
CA ALA A 46 -12.71 -3.85 -5.30
C ALA A 46 -12.81 -2.77 -4.21
N LEU A 47 -12.13 -1.62 -4.39
CA LEU A 47 -12.20 -0.50 -3.46
C LEU A 47 -13.60 0.12 -3.42
N LYS A 48 -14.25 0.31 -4.58
CA LYS A 48 -15.62 0.83 -4.64
C LYS A 48 -16.60 -0.11 -3.93
N GLU A 49 -16.48 -1.41 -4.17
CA GLU A 49 -17.32 -2.41 -3.52
C GLU A 49 -17.09 -2.41 -2.01
N LEU A 50 -15.83 -2.36 -1.57
CA LEU A 50 -15.46 -2.29 -0.16
C LEU A 50 -16.04 -1.03 0.51
N ASP A 51 -15.93 0.13 -0.14
CA ASP A 51 -16.46 1.41 0.38
C ASP A 51 -17.99 1.35 0.51
N ALA A 52 -18.70 0.82 -0.48
CA ALA A 52 -20.16 0.63 -0.40
C ALA A 52 -20.56 -0.32 0.73
N ASN A 53 -19.84 -1.44 0.87
CA ASN A 53 -20.05 -2.40 1.95
C ASN A 53 -19.76 -1.77 3.33
N PHE A 54 -18.73 -0.92 3.41
CA PHE A 54 -18.36 -0.23 4.63
C PHE A 54 -19.41 0.81 5.05
N GLU A 55 -19.94 1.59 4.10
CA GLU A 55 -21.04 2.53 4.39
C GLU A 55 -22.30 1.81 4.88
N ASN A 56 -22.67 0.70 4.23
CA ASN A 56 -23.79 -0.11 4.68
C ASN A 56 -23.56 -0.72 6.06
N PHE A 57 -22.35 -1.23 6.33
CA PHE A 57 -21.96 -1.76 7.64
C PHE A 57 -22.08 -0.70 8.73
N LYS A 58 -21.60 0.53 8.49
CA LYS A 58 -21.75 1.64 9.46
C LYS A 58 -23.21 1.95 9.75
N LYS A 59 -24.05 2.00 8.70
CA LYS A 59 -25.48 2.29 8.81
C LYS A 59 -26.22 1.23 9.62
N ILE A 60 -26.00 -0.06 9.34
CA ILE A 60 -26.65 -1.17 10.04
C ILE A 60 -26.27 -1.21 11.52
N ASN A 61 -25.01 -0.91 11.83
CA ASN A 61 -24.48 -0.99 13.19
C ASN A 61 -24.53 0.34 13.96
N ASN A 62 -25.20 1.37 13.42
CA ASN A 62 -25.28 2.71 14.01
C ASN A 62 -23.91 3.24 14.48
N ILE A 63 -22.87 3.05 13.68
CA ILE A 63 -21.53 3.51 14.03
C ILE A 63 -21.48 5.01 13.78
N GLU A 64 -21.62 5.78 14.85
CA GLU A 64 -21.40 7.23 14.81
C GLU A 64 -19.96 7.53 14.43
N LEU A 65 -19.81 8.49 13.51
CA LEU A 65 -18.52 9.02 13.08
C LEU A 65 -17.98 9.95 14.17
N SER A 66 -17.61 9.38 15.32
CA SER A 66 -16.68 10.05 16.22
C SER A 66 -15.27 9.98 15.60
N ASP A 67 -14.49 11.04 15.83
CA ASP A 67 -13.11 11.07 15.35
C ASP A 67 -12.26 9.96 15.95
N ASP A 68 -12.63 9.43 17.12
CA ASP A 68 -11.91 8.34 17.78
C ASP A 68 -12.86 7.34 18.44
N LEU A 69 -12.84 6.10 17.95
CA LEU A 69 -13.68 5.02 18.44
C LEU A 69 -12.84 3.98 19.18
N ILE A 70 -13.19 3.69 20.43
CA ILE A 70 -12.54 2.61 21.19
C ILE A 70 -12.82 1.26 20.50
N ILE A 71 -11.75 0.63 20.00
CA ILE A 71 -11.81 -0.64 19.27
C ILE A 71 -11.50 -1.85 20.15
N GLY A 72 -10.80 -1.65 21.26
CA GLY A 72 -10.36 -2.74 22.12
C GLY A 72 -9.47 -2.27 23.25
N LYS A 73 -8.92 -3.23 23.99
CA LYS A 73 -8.04 -2.99 25.12
C LYS A 73 -6.97 -4.06 25.23
N GLU A 74 -5.96 -3.76 26.03
CA GLU A 74 -4.92 -4.71 26.36
C GLU A 74 -5.36 -5.58 27.55
N LYS A 75 -5.26 -6.90 27.38
CA LYS A 75 -5.45 -7.92 28.39
C LYS A 75 -4.74 -9.19 27.89
N ASP A 76 -3.51 -9.43 28.36
CA ASP A 76 -2.66 -10.54 27.90
C ASP A 76 -2.52 -10.62 26.37
N GLY A 77 -2.44 -9.45 25.73
CA GLY A 77 -2.59 -9.28 24.28
C GLY A 77 -3.64 -8.21 23.95
N PHE A 78 -3.90 -7.99 22.66
CA PHE A 78 -4.98 -7.09 22.24
C PHE A 78 -6.30 -7.86 22.13
N ILE A 79 -7.34 -7.34 22.77
CA ILE A 79 -8.69 -7.91 22.70
C ILE A 79 -9.63 -6.83 22.17
N PHE A 80 -10.32 -7.15 21.08
CA PHE A 80 -11.38 -6.30 20.53
C PHE A 80 -12.52 -6.14 21.53
N LYS A 81 -13.12 -4.94 21.53
CA LYS A 81 -14.29 -4.65 22.38
C LYS A 81 -15.47 -5.56 22.04
N ASP A 82 -15.68 -5.78 20.75
CA ASP A 82 -16.73 -6.61 20.18
C ASP A 82 -16.37 -6.95 18.71
N ASP A 83 -17.13 -7.87 18.11
CA ASP A 83 -16.91 -8.29 16.72
C ASP A 83 -17.18 -7.15 15.72
N ILE A 84 -18.03 -6.18 16.05
CA ILE A 84 -18.31 -5.02 15.20
C ILE A 84 -17.03 -4.17 15.07
N LYS A 85 -16.31 -3.91 16.18
CA LYS A 85 -15.02 -3.20 16.14
C LYS A 85 -13.96 -4.00 15.41
N LYS A 86 -13.93 -5.32 15.56
CA LYS A 86 -13.03 -6.19 14.78
C LYS A 86 -13.28 -6.08 13.28
N GLN A 87 -14.55 -6.17 12.86
CA GLN A 87 -14.93 -6.02 11.45
C GLN A 87 -14.62 -4.63 10.91
N LEU A 88 -14.84 -3.57 11.70
CA LEU A 88 -14.42 -2.21 11.34
C LEU A 88 -12.91 -2.14 11.03
N VAL A 89 -12.06 -2.70 11.89
CA VAL A 89 -10.62 -2.74 11.66
C VAL A 89 -10.29 -3.54 10.40
N ILE A 90 -10.98 -4.66 10.15
CA ILE A 90 -10.80 -5.46 8.92
C ILE A 90 -11.14 -4.62 7.67
N PHE A 91 -12.27 -3.91 7.67
CA PHE A 91 -12.63 -3.00 6.55
C PHE A 91 -11.55 -1.97 6.30
N LYS A 92 -11.08 -1.28 7.35
CA LYS A 92 -10.03 -0.28 7.24
C LYS A 92 -8.72 -0.87 6.72
N THR A 93 -8.34 -2.03 7.24
CA THR A 93 -7.13 -2.74 6.82
C THR A 93 -7.20 -3.13 5.34
N LYS A 94 -8.33 -3.70 4.91
CA LYS A 94 -8.56 -4.05 3.49
C LYS A 94 -8.48 -2.83 2.60
N ARG A 95 -9.07 -1.72 3.04
CA ARG A 95 -9.06 -0.47 2.30
C ARG A 95 -7.64 0.09 2.14
N ILE A 96 -6.85 0.10 3.22
CA ILE A 96 -5.43 0.49 3.20
C ILE A 96 -4.65 -0.41 2.24
N GLY A 97 -4.86 -1.73 2.31
CA GLY A 97 -4.29 -2.68 1.36
C GLY A 97 -4.59 -2.29 -0.08
N LEU A 98 -5.87 -2.15 -0.44
CA LEU A 98 -6.28 -1.87 -1.82
C LEU A 98 -5.71 -0.54 -2.35
N LEU A 99 -5.71 0.50 -1.51
CA LEU A 99 -5.11 1.79 -1.84
C LEU A 99 -3.59 1.72 -2.07
N THR A 100 -2.93 0.74 -1.45
CA THR A 100 -1.49 0.50 -1.61
C THR A 100 -1.18 -0.61 -2.61
N GLY A 101 -2.18 -1.13 -3.32
CA GLY A 101 -2.02 -2.13 -4.38
C GLY A 101 -2.07 -3.59 -3.92
N TYR A 102 -2.69 -3.88 -2.78
CA TYR A 102 -2.77 -5.24 -2.21
C TYR A 102 -4.18 -5.59 -1.74
N ASP A 103 -4.69 -6.78 -2.08
CA ASP A 103 -5.93 -7.31 -1.48
C ASP A 103 -5.58 -8.19 -0.28
N ILE A 104 -5.57 -7.63 0.93
CA ILE A 104 -5.17 -8.38 2.12
C ILE A 104 -6.27 -9.33 2.63
N VAL A 105 -5.89 -10.58 2.85
CA VAL A 105 -6.65 -11.53 3.67
C VAL A 105 -6.06 -11.52 5.08
N VAL A 106 -6.84 -10.99 6.04
CA VAL A 106 -6.42 -10.82 7.44
C VAL A 106 -6.43 -12.16 8.17
N SER A 107 -5.35 -12.48 8.87
CA SER A 107 -5.20 -13.71 9.65
C SER A 107 -5.10 -13.45 11.16
N ASP A 108 -4.42 -12.39 11.57
CA ASP A 108 -4.11 -12.15 12.99
C ASP A 108 -3.94 -10.66 13.32
N PHE A 109 -4.08 -10.32 14.60
CA PHE A 109 -3.92 -8.99 15.15
C PHE A 109 -2.98 -9.02 16.35
N SER A 110 -2.09 -8.05 16.43
CA SER A 110 -1.24 -7.84 17.60
C SER A 110 -1.05 -6.36 17.88
N LEU A 111 -0.87 -6.00 19.14
CA LEU A 111 -0.62 -4.61 19.53
C LEU A 111 0.88 -4.41 19.74
N LEU A 112 1.44 -3.45 19.01
CA LEU A 112 2.74 -2.90 19.28
C LEU A 112 2.57 -1.69 20.20
N LYS A 113 3.09 -1.79 21.43
CA LYS A 113 2.89 -0.77 22.46
C LYS A 113 3.74 0.46 22.17
N ALA A 114 3.28 1.61 22.67
CA ALA A 114 4.00 2.88 22.53
C ALA A 114 5.46 2.80 23.04
N ILE A 115 5.67 2.14 24.18
CA ILE A 115 7.01 1.96 24.77
C ILE A 115 7.98 1.17 23.87
N ASP A 116 7.43 0.29 23.04
CA ASP A 116 8.19 -0.56 22.10
C ASP A 116 8.31 0.05 20.70
N ASN A 117 7.73 1.25 20.50
CA ASN A 117 7.58 1.91 19.19
C ASN A 117 7.65 3.43 19.28
N ASN A 118 8.61 3.95 20.04
CA ASN A 118 8.95 5.39 20.10
C ASN A 118 7.78 6.31 20.46
N GLY A 119 6.84 5.84 21.28
CA GLY A 119 5.67 6.62 21.72
C GLY A 119 4.43 6.42 20.85
N PHE A 120 4.50 5.65 19.77
CA PHE A 120 3.41 5.46 18.81
C PHE A 120 2.79 4.06 18.95
N PRO A 121 1.69 3.87 19.70
CA PRO A 121 1.05 2.56 19.74
C PRO A 121 0.40 2.24 18.40
N MET A 122 0.51 0.98 17.98
CA MET A 122 0.10 0.55 16.65
C MET A 122 -0.60 -0.81 16.72
N LEU A 123 -1.71 -0.95 16.02
CA LEU A 123 -2.32 -2.24 15.77
C LEU A 123 -1.67 -2.86 14.53
N ILE A 124 -0.97 -3.96 14.74
CA ILE A 124 -0.30 -4.75 13.70
C ILE A 124 -1.28 -5.80 13.20
N VAL A 125 -1.67 -5.67 11.93
CA VAL A 125 -2.56 -6.60 11.25
C VAL A 125 -1.73 -7.47 10.31
N LYS A 126 -1.73 -8.77 10.56
CA LYS A 126 -1.01 -9.76 9.76
C LYS A 126 -1.98 -10.45 8.81
N GLY A 127 -1.47 -10.79 7.64
CA GLY A 127 -2.23 -11.47 6.61
C GLY A 127 -1.35 -11.88 5.45
N TYR A 128 -1.99 -12.09 4.31
CA TYR A 128 -1.32 -12.31 3.04
C TYR A 128 -2.06 -11.59 1.91
N CYS A 129 -1.33 -11.24 0.86
CA CYS A 129 -1.93 -10.70 -0.36
C CYS A 129 -2.71 -11.81 -1.08
N ASN A 130 -3.97 -11.58 -1.41
CA ASN A 130 -4.83 -12.59 -2.00
C ASN A 130 -4.34 -13.02 -3.39
N GLN A 131 -3.76 -12.11 -4.18
CA GLN A 131 -3.25 -12.41 -5.51
C GLN A 131 -1.92 -13.17 -5.45
N THR A 132 -0.93 -12.64 -4.72
CA THR A 132 0.44 -13.18 -4.73
C THR A 132 0.66 -14.28 -3.68
N LYS A 133 -0.24 -14.38 -2.69
CA LYS A 133 -0.12 -15.22 -1.49
C LYS A 133 1.09 -14.89 -0.61
N GLU A 134 1.75 -13.77 -0.87
CA GLU A 134 2.89 -13.31 -0.08
C GLU A 134 2.45 -12.76 1.27
N PRO A 135 3.25 -12.93 2.34
CA PRO A 135 2.98 -12.34 3.64
C PRO A 135 2.90 -10.82 3.56
N LEU A 136 1.84 -10.26 4.14
CA LEU A 136 1.60 -8.82 4.18
C LEU A 136 1.32 -8.42 5.62
N THR A 137 1.94 -7.33 6.07
CA THR A 137 1.68 -6.79 7.40
C THR A 137 1.40 -5.29 7.31
N ILE A 138 0.30 -4.88 7.93
CA ILE A 138 -0.15 -3.49 7.95
C ILE A 138 -0.16 -3.03 9.41
N GLY A 139 0.61 -1.99 9.69
CA GLY A 139 0.58 -1.27 10.95
C GLY A 139 -0.40 -0.12 10.85
N ILE A 140 -1.34 -0.01 11.79
CA ILE A 140 -2.31 1.07 11.87
C ILE A 140 -2.07 1.81 13.18
N ASP A 141 -1.79 3.11 13.12
CA ASP A 141 -1.64 3.90 14.34
C ASP A 141 -2.96 3.94 15.11
N VAL A 142 -2.87 3.74 16.42
CA VAL A 142 -4.00 3.83 17.35
C VAL A 142 -3.67 4.83 18.43
N LEU A 143 -4.69 5.42 19.07
CA LEU A 143 -4.49 6.29 20.22
C LEU A 143 -4.76 5.52 21.51
N LYS A 144 -3.86 5.65 22.49
CA LYS A 144 -4.10 5.10 23.82
C LYS A 144 -4.96 6.09 24.61
N LEU A 145 -6.17 5.66 24.96
CA LEU A 145 -7.09 6.39 25.84
C LEU A 145 -7.24 5.67 27.18
N LYS A 146 -7.89 6.33 28.15
CA LYS A 146 -8.14 5.76 29.49
C LYS A 146 -8.84 4.40 29.43
N ASP A 147 -9.79 4.25 28.50
CA ASP A 147 -10.68 3.09 28.43
C ASP A 147 -10.23 2.03 27.39
N GLY A 148 -9.12 2.24 26.68
CA GLY A 148 -8.66 1.32 25.65
C GLY A 148 -7.77 1.97 24.59
N TYR A 149 -7.76 1.35 23.41
CA TYR A 149 -7.15 1.92 22.21
C TYR A 149 -8.26 2.37 21.28
N SER A 150 -8.16 3.59 20.75
CA SER A 150 -9.07 4.12 19.75
C SER A 150 -8.44 4.12 18.36
N LEU A 151 -9.33 4.00 17.37
CA LEU A 151 -9.03 4.14 15.96
C LEU A 151 -9.97 5.19 15.36
N ARG A 152 -9.43 6.02 14.47
CA ARG A 152 -10.23 6.96 13.70
C ARG A 152 -11.10 6.23 12.68
N VAL A 153 -12.41 6.51 12.71
CA VAL A 153 -13.37 5.89 11.80
C VAL A 153 -13.33 6.53 10.41
N GLN A 154 -13.02 7.82 10.33
CA GLN A 154 -12.83 8.54 9.07
C GLN A 154 -11.37 8.51 8.60
N ASP A 155 -11.14 8.72 7.32
CA ASP A 155 -9.78 8.87 6.78
C ASP A 155 -9.32 10.34 6.93
N PRO A 156 -8.00 10.62 6.94
CA PRO A 156 -6.89 9.68 6.78
C PRO A 156 -6.59 8.86 8.04
N ILE A 157 -6.12 7.62 7.81
CA ILE A 157 -5.58 6.74 8.85
C ILE A 157 -4.09 6.60 8.59
N SER A 158 -3.29 6.99 9.58
CA SER A 158 -1.86 6.82 9.51
C SER A 158 -1.51 5.34 9.58
N SER A 159 -0.83 4.84 8.55
CA SER A 159 -0.57 3.40 8.39
C SER A 159 0.72 3.12 7.64
N ILE A 160 1.30 1.97 7.94
CA ILE A 160 2.53 1.47 7.32
C ILE A 160 2.25 0.08 6.76
N VAL A 161 2.36 -0.07 5.45
CA VAL A 161 2.22 -1.34 4.74
C VAL A 161 3.61 -1.87 4.44
N CYS A 162 3.89 -3.08 4.89
CA CYS A 162 5.15 -3.77 4.69
C CYS A 162 4.89 -5.06 3.92
N ASN A 163 5.59 -5.24 2.79
CA ASN A 163 5.51 -6.45 1.94
C ASN A 163 6.90 -7.01 1.62
N GLY A 164 6.99 -8.30 1.25
CA GLY A 164 8.21 -8.92 0.72
C GLY A 164 9.31 -9.20 1.74
N CYS A 165 9.03 -9.10 3.04
CA CYS A 165 10.01 -9.31 4.09
C CYS A 165 10.26 -10.79 4.37
N ARG A 166 11.52 -11.23 4.35
CA ARG A 166 11.90 -12.64 4.54
C ARG A 166 11.76 -13.13 5.99
N ARG A 167 11.96 -12.25 6.98
CA ARG A 167 11.96 -12.59 8.41
C ARG A 167 10.73 -12.02 9.13
N GLY A 168 9.73 -11.59 8.36
CA GLY A 168 8.50 -11.00 8.87
C GLY A 168 8.51 -9.48 8.74
N CYS A 169 7.47 -8.97 8.11
CA CYS A 169 7.26 -7.54 7.97
C CYS A 169 6.77 -6.96 9.30
N ASN A 170 7.64 -6.29 10.06
CA ASN A 170 7.24 -5.62 11.30
C ASN A 170 7.25 -4.09 11.11
N PRO A 171 6.09 -3.47 10.87
CA PRO A 171 5.96 -2.02 10.76
C PRO A 171 6.20 -1.35 12.11
N LYS A 172 6.97 -0.26 12.09
CA LYS A 172 7.38 0.52 13.25
C LYS A 172 7.52 1.99 12.90
N ARG A 173 7.52 2.83 13.93
CA ARG A 173 7.84 4.26 13.86
C ARG A 173 9.24 4.47 14.40
N ASP A 174 10.05 5.32 13.80
CA ASP A 174 11.30 5.76 14.41
C ASP A 174 11.08 6.93 15.38
N SER A 175 12.15 7.51 15.93
CA SER A 175 12.05 8.62 16.89
C SER A 175 11.56 9.93 16.26
N ALA A 176 11.65 10.08 14.94
CA ALA A 176 11.09 11.23 14.22
C ALA A 176 9.60 11.02 13.89
N GLY A 177 9.09 9.81 14.09
CA GLY A 177 7.73 9.41 13.73
C GLY A 177 7.63 8.85 12.31
N ASP A 178 8.74 8.67 11.59
CA ASP A 178 8.71 8.10 10.24
C ASP A 178 8.49 6.59 10.29
N GLY A 179 7.61 6.11 9.42
CA GLY A 179 7.34 4.68 9.30
C GLY A 179 8.52 3.91 8.69
N TYR A 180 8.81 2.73 9.23
CA TYR A 180 9.73 1.76 8.63
C TYR A 180 9.28 0.32 8.85
N CYS A 181 9.70 -0.57 7.96
CA CYS A 181 9.60 -2.02 8.17
C CYS A 181 10.96 -2.52 8.68
N THR A 182 10.99 -3.29 9.75
CA THR A 182 12.26 -3.71 10.39
C THR A 182 13.20 -4.42 9.39
N ASP A 183 12.66 -5.29 8.56
CA ASP A 183 13.42 -6.03 7.53
C ASP A 183 13.91 -5.15 6.37
N CYS A 184 13.28 -4.00 6.11
CA CYS A 184 13.70 -3.08 5.06
C CYS A 184 15.02 -2.37 5.41
N LYS A 185 15.44 -2.38 6.69
CA LYS A 185 16.73 -1.84 7.12
C LYS A 185 17.91 -2.81 6.94
N ILE A 186 17.65 -4.06 6.54
CA ILE A 186 18.67 -5.08 6.31
C ILE A 186 19.20 -4.95 4.88
N THR A 187 20.52 -4.96 4.70
CA THR A 187 21.14 -4.95 3.37
C THR A 187 20.69 -6.16 2.54
N ASN A 188 20.39 -5.96 1.25
CA ASN A 188 19.86 -6.97 0.32
C ASN A 188 18.48 -7.54 0.69
N SER A 189 17.66 -6.76 1.40
CA SER A 189 16.25 -7.10 1.63
C SER A 189 15.39 -6.77 0.43
N ASN A 190 14.43 -7.66 0.10
CA ASN A 190 13.40 -7.42 -0.92
C ASN A 190 12.14 -6.75 -0.31
N CYS A 191 12.26 -6.26 0.93
CA CYS A 191 11.18 -5.61 1.66
C CYS A 191 10.83 -4.26 1.04
N SER A 192 9.54 -3.98 0.89
CA SER A 192 9.02 -2.68 0.51
C SER A 192 8.15 -2.09 1.63
N LYS A 193 8.16 -0.74 1.72
CA LYS A 193 7.33 0.04 2.63
C LYS A 193 6.46 1.01 1.82
N THR A 194 5.17 1.05 2.11
CA THR A 194 4.28 2.14 1.73
C THR A 194 3.70 2.76 3.00
N GLU A 195 3.64 4.08 3.07
CA GLU A 195 3.13 4.81 4.25
C GLU A 195 2.07 5.83 3.83
N THR A 196 1.04 5.94 4.65
CA THR A 196 0.01 6.98 4.56
C THR A 196 0.01 7.74 5.89
N LEU A 197 -0.06 9.07 5.82
CA LEU A 197 -0.17 9.96 6.99
C LEU A 197 -1.58 10.50 7.14
#